data_AF-A0A087UXT9-F1
#
_entry.id   AF-A0A087UXT9-F1
#
_cell.length_a   1.000
_cell.length_b   1.000
_cell.length_c   1.000
_cell.angle_alpha   90.00
_cell.angle_beta   90.00
_cell.angle_gamma   90.00
#
_symmetry.space_group_name_H-M   'P 1'
#
loop_
_entity.id
_entity.type
_entity.pdbx_description
1 polymer ?
#
loop_
_entity_poly.entity_id
_entity_poly.type
_entity_poly.pdbx_seq_one_letter_code
_entity_poly.pdbx_strand_id
1 'polypeptide(L)'
;MDTGKKQRIFLVPEEHIKQKFSVLRLKHPRTSTPVLCALDSSNKLYEIVHHVDELSSWFYEESVIKDGSLFFLTPADPLFFVLPYINQDGKFC
;
A
#
# COMPACT_ATOMS: atom_id res chain seq x y z
N MET A 1 -0.30 -28.48 -0.22
CA MET A 1 -0.78 -27.13 -0.56
C MET A 1 0.45 -26.27 -0.69
N ASP A 2 0.86 -25.97 -1.92
CA ASP A 2 2.12 -25.29 -2.20
C ASP A 2 2.09 -23.88 -1.58
N THR A 3 2.81 -23.72 -0.47
CA THR A 3 3.00 -22.41 0.17
C THR A 3 4.18 -21.75 -0.54
N GLY A 4 4.04 -21.58 -1.85
CA GLY A 4 5.05 -21.00 -2.72
C GLY A 4 5.27 -19.53 -2.37
N LYS A 5 6.53 -19.11 -2.35
CA LYS A 5 6.92 -17.70 -2.13
C LYS A 5 6.17 -16.79 -3.10
N LYS A 6 5.20 -16.02 -2.60
CA LYS A 6 4.39 -15.12 -3.45
C LYS A 6 5.14 -13.82 -3.71
N GLN A 7 5.52 -13.59 -4.96
CA GLN A 7 6.11 -12.33 -5.44
C GLN A 7 5.01 -11.31 -5.78
N ARG A 8 5.31 -10.02 -5.62
CA ARG A 8 4.43 -8.89 -5.95
C ARG A 8 5.25 -7.76 -6.53
N ILE A 9 4.69 -7.03 -7.49
CA ILE A 9 5.36 -5.90 -8.16
C ILE A 9 4.88 -4.58 -7.57
N PHE A 10 5.83 -3.75 -7.13
CA PHE A 10 5.56 -2.41 -6.59
C PHE A 10 6.28 -1.35 -7.43
N LEU A 11 5.58 -0.25 -7.72
CA LEU A 11 6.18 1.00 -8.21
C LEU A 11 6.36 1.95 -7.04
N VAL A 12 7.62 2.35 -6.83
CA VAL A 12 8.06 3.16 -5.71
C VAL A 12 8.83 4.37 -6.29
N PRO A 13 8.64 5.60 -5.76
CA PRO A 13 9.47 6.74 -6.14
C PRO A 13 10.96 6.41 -6.02
N GLU A 14 11.77 6.83 -7.00
CA GLU A 14 13.19 6.43 -7.12
C GLU A 14 13.99 6.77 -5.86
N GLU A 15 13.73 7.94 -5.29
CA GLU A 15 14.36 8.44 -4.07
C GLU A 15 14.14 7.54 -2.84
N HIS A 16 13.16 6.64 -2.88
CA HIS A 16 12.76 5.79 -1.76
C HIS A 16 12.98 4.29 -2.00
N ILE A 17 13.57 3.88 -3.15
CA ILE A 17 13.81 2.46 -3.49
C ILE A 17 14.62 1.72 -2.42
N LYS A 18 15.59 2.41 -1.78
CA LYS A 18 16.48 1.80 -0.77
C LYS A 18 15.88 1.78 0.65
N GLN A 19 14.71 2.38 0.85
CA GLN A 19 14.12 2.46 2.17
C GLN A 19 13.44 1.15 2.58
N LYS A 20 13.36 0.94 3.89
CA LYS A 20 12.56 -0.16 4.45
C LYS A 20 11.14 0.34 4.66
N PHE A 21 10.17 -0.45 4.25
CA PHE A 21 8.76 -0.16 4.41
C PHE A 21 8.12 -1.16 5.37
N SER A 22 7.23 -0.67 6.23
CA SER A 22 6.31 -1.49 7.01
C SER A 22 4.90 -1.31 6.46
N VAL A 23 4.15 -2.40 6.35
CA VAL A 23 2.77 -2.35 5.87
C VAL A 23 1.82 -2.20 7.06
N LEU A 24 0.98 -1.17 7.01
CA LEU A 24 0.00 -0.82 8.02
C LEU A 24 -1.41 -0.96 7.45
N ARG A 25 -2.39 -1.19 8.33
CA ARG A 25 -3.81 -1.18 7.97
C ARG A 25 -4.48 0.00 8.66
N LEU A 26 -4.91 0.99 7.89
CA LEU A 26 -5.51 2.24 8.39
C LEU A 26 -6.94 2.41 7.85
N LYS A 27 -7.72 3.31 8.44
CA LYS A 27 -9.03 3.72 7.89
C LYS A 27 -8.81 4.68 6.72
N HIS A 28 -9.46 4.41 5.59
CA HIS A 28 -9.44 5.32 4.45
C HIS A 28 -10.08 6.67 4.83
N PRO A 29 -9.43 7.82 4.53
CA PRO A 29 -9.87 9.14 5.01
C PRO A 29 -11.33 9.49 4.68
N ARG A 30 -11.82 9.08 3.50
CA ARG A 30 -13.16 9.43 3.00
C ARG A 30 -14.24 8.42 3.37
N THR A 31 -13.90 7.14 3.41
CA THR A 31 -14.90 6.05 3.52
C THR A 31 -14.81 5.30 4.84
N SER A 32 -13.78 5.55 5.65
CA SER A 32 -13.45 4.82 6.87
C SER A 32 -13.26 3.30 6.68
N THR A 33 -13.26 2.80 5.44
CA THR A 33 -13.02 1.39 5.14
C THR A 33 -11.54 1.07 5.37
N PRO A 34 -11.19 -0.13 5.84
CA PRO A 34 -9.79 -0.48 6.05
C PRO A 34 -9.03 -0.55 4.72
N VAL A 35 -7.90 0.15 4.63
CA VAL A 35 -6.97 0.16 3.49
C VAL A 35 -5.56 -0.15 3.96
N LEU A 36 -4.71 -0.60 3.04
CA LEU A 36 -3.30 -0.85 3.31
C LEU A 36 -2.48 0.40 2.96
N CYS A 37 -1.55 0.74 3.85
CA CYS A 37 -0.60 1.82 3.68
C CYS A 37 0.81 1.29 3.92
N ALA A 38 1.82 1.94 3.36
CA ALA A 38 3.22 1.69 3.66
C ALA A 38 3.77 2.87 4.48
N LEU A 39 4.54 2.58 5.51
CA LEU A 39 5.30 3.56 6.28
C LEU A 39 6.78 3.28 6.07
N ASP A 40 7.52 4.27 5.57
CA ASP A 40 8.97 4.13 5.40
C ASP A 40 9.74 4.36 6.70
N SER A 41 11.04 4.06 6.69
CA SER A 41 11.94 4.28 7.83
C SER A 41 12.11 5.76 8.22
N SER A 42 11.68 6.69 7.37
CA SER A 42 11.71 8.13 7.61
C SER A 42 10.35 8.67 8.12
N ASN A 43 9.42 7.77 8.46
CA ASN A 43 8.05 8.07 8.87
C ASN A 43 7.18 8.77 7.81
N LYS A 44 7.52 8.67 6.51
CA LYS A 44 6.61 9.08 5.45
C LYS A 44 5.59 7.98 5.19
N LEU A 45 4.33 8.39 5.05
CA LEU A 45 3.22 7.51 4.77
C LEU A 45 2.93 7.46 3.27
N TYR A 46 2.64 6.27 2.76
CA TYR A 46 2.23 6.03 1.39
C TYR A 46 0.94 5.24 1.39
N GLU A 47 0.00 5.63 0.55
CA GLU A 47 -1.13 4.79 0.21
C GLU A 47 -0.67 3.69 -0.76
N ILE A 48 -1.11 2.45 -0.50
CA ILE A 48 -0.86 1.33 -1.41
C ILE A 48 -2.06 1.23 -2.35
N VAL A 49 -1.90 1.73 -3.57
CA VAL A 49 -2.93 1.63 -4.60
C VAL A 49 -2.72 0.34 -5.38
N HIS A 50 -3.78 -0.44 -5.55
CA HIS A 50 -3.77 -1.72 -6.27
C HIS A 50 -4.46 -1.57 -7.63
N HIS A 51 -3.77 -1.99 -8.68
CA HIS A 51 -4.29 -2.11 -10.03
C HIS A 51 -4.11 -3.54 -10.53
N VAL A 52 -5.14 -4.11 -11.15
CA VAL A 52 -5.06 -5.42 -11.80
C VAL A 52 -6.05 -5.44 -12.94
N ASP A 53 -5.64 -6.04 -14.06
CA ASP A 53 -6.52 -6.31 -15.20
C ASP A 53 -6.91 -7.81 -15.22
N GLU A 54 -8.07 -8.15 -15.76
CA GLU A 54 -8.75 -9.44 -15.53
C GLU A 54 -7.91 -10.68 -15.90
N LEU A 55 -7.11 -10.61 -16.96
CA LEU A 55 -6.27 -11.71 -17.44
C LEU A 55 -4.82 -11.25 -17.65
N SER A 56 -4.20 -10.81 -16.56
CA SER A 56 -2.83 -10.28 -16.56
C SER A 56 -1.86 -11.15 -15.76
N SER A 57 -0.59 -11.21 -16.22
CA SER A 57 0.53 -11.84 -15.51
C SER A 57 1.82 -11.10 -15.83
N TRP A 58 2.82 -11.22 -14.95
CA TRP A 58 4.14 -10.63 -15.16
C TRP A 58 5.17 -11.69 -15.51
N PHE A 59 5.95 -11.43 -16.56
CA PHE A 59 7.20 -12.13 -16.80
C PHE A 59 8.30 -11.41 -16.01
N TYR A 60 8.97 -12.13 -15.11
CA TYR A 60 10.07 -11.62 -14.31
C TYR A 60 11.25 -12.59 -14.42
N GLU A 61 12.30 -12.14 -15.13
CA GLU A 61 13.47 -12.96 -15.46
C GLU A 61 13.04 -14.28 -16.14
N GLU A 62 13.42 -15.44 -15.59
CA GLU A 62 13.07 -16.78 -16.08
C GLU A 62 11.80 -17.35 -15.41
N SER A 63 11.03 -16.51 -14.72
CA SER A 63 9.84 -16.91 -13.96
C SER A 63 8.57 -16.16 -14.38
N VAL A 64 7.41 -16.78 -14.14
CA VAL A 64 6.10 -16.18 -14.38
C VAL A 64 5.41 -15.91 -13.05
N ILE A 65 5.15 -14.64 -12.76
CA ILE A 65 4.28 -14.22 -11.67
C ILE A 65 2.85 -14.26 -12.22
N LYS A 66 2.12 -15.31 -11.88
CA LYS A 66 0.72 -15.51 -12.30
C LYS A 66 -0.21 -14.37 -11.89
N ASP A 67 0.13 -13.65 -10.83
CA ASP A 67 -0.62 -12.50 -10.32
C ASP A 67 -0.18 -11.25 -11.09
N GLY A 68 -1.02 -10.78 -12.02
CA GLY A 68 -0.78 -9.54 -12.79
C GLY A 68 -0.96 -8.24 -12.01
N SER A 69 -1.25 -8.32 -10.71
CA SER A 69 -1.41 -7.12 -9.87
C SER A 69 -0.17 -6.23 -9.86
N LEU A 70 -0.40 -4.93 -10.04
CA LEU A 70 0.56 -3.85 -9.90
C LEU A 70 0.18 -2.99 -8.69
N PHE A 71 1.14 -2.75 -7.80
CA PHE A 71 0.94 -1.91 -6.63
C PHE A 71 1.72 -0.61 -6.77
N PHE A 72 1.13 0.52 -6.39
CA PHE A 72 1.79 1.83 -6.39
C PHE A 72 1.91 2.33 -4.96
N LEU A 73 3.08 2.89 -4.62
CA LEU A 73 3.27 3.64 -3.38
C LEU A 73 3.13 5.13 -3.68
N THR A 74 1.96 5.69 -3.40
CA THR A 74 1.69 7.11 -3.59
C THR A 74 1.85 7.84 -2.26
N PRO A 75 2.72 8.87 -2.15
CA PRO A 75 2.87 9.64 -0.93
C PRO A 75 1.52 10.18 -0.45
N ALA A 76 1.24 10.03 0.84
CA ALA A 76 -0.01 10.48 1.45
C ALA A 76 0.29 11.30 2.71
N ASP A 77 -0.46 12.38 2.91
CA ASP A 77 -0.36 13.14 4.14
C ASP A 77 -1.04 12.37 5.30
N PRO A 78 -0.31 12.03 6.39
CA PRO A 78 -0.86 11.32 7.53
C PRO A 78 -2.06 12.01 8.17
N LEU A 79 -2.17 13.34 8.08
CA LEU A 79 -3.26 14.11 8.65
C LEU A 79 -4.62 13.58 8.20
N PHE A 80 -4.76 13.23 6.91
CA PHE A 80 -6.02 12.70 6.37
C PHE A 80 -6.39 11.33 6.97
N PHE A 81 -5.40 10.50 7.30
CA PHE A 81 -5.63 9.19 7.89
C PHE A 81 -5.93 9.25 9.39
N VAL A 82 -5.65 10.37 10.06
CA VAL A 82 -6.03 10.61 11.45
C VAL A 82 -7.49 11.10 11.55
N LEU A 83 -8.01 11.80 10.54
CA LEU A 83 -9.38 12.35 10.53
C LEU A 83 -10.48 11.33 10.91
N PRO A 84 -10.47 10.08 10.39
CA PRO A 84 -11.47 9.07 10.72
C PRO A 84 -11.42 8.56 12.16
N TYR A 85 -10.45 8.99 12.97
CA TYR A 85 -10.34 8.63 14.38
C TYR A 85 -10.76 9.79 15.28
N ILE A 86 -10.49 11.04 14.87
CA ILE A 86 -10.89 12.24 15.62
C ILE A 86 -12.36 12.63 15.39
N ASN A 87 -12.88 12.44 14.18
CA ASN A 87 -14.24 12.88 13.83
C ASN A 87 -15.32 11.87 14.27
N GLN A 88 -14.94 10.76 14.89
CA GLN A 88 -15.91 9.76 15.35
C GLN A 88 -16.64 10.17 16.61
N ASP A 89 -16.00 10.94 17.50
CA ASP A 89 -16.58 11.28 18.81
C ASP A 89 -17.04 12.74 18.91
N GLY A 90 -16.76 13.60 17.92
CA GLY A 90 -17.12 15.03 17.92
C GLY A 90 -16.56 15.82 19.12
N LYS A 91 -15.70 15.19 19.92
CA LYS A 91 -15.08 15.71 21.12
C LYS A 91 -13.60 15.81 20.83
N PHE A 92 -13.10 17.04 20.73
CA PHE A 92 -11.69 17.30 20.86
C PHE A 92 -11.31 16.94 22.29
N CYS A 93 -10.35 16.02 22.47
CA CYS A 93 -9.79 15.72 23.79
C CYS A 93 -9.18 16.97 24.41
#